data_AF-A0A914PX54-F1
#
_entry.id   AF-A0A914PX54-F1
#
_cell.length_a   1.000
_cell.length_b   1.000
_cell.length_c   1.000
_cell.angle_alpha   90.00
_cell.angle_beta   90.00
_cell.angle_gamma   90.00
#
_symmetry.space_group_name_H-M   'P 1'
#
loop_
_entity.id
_entity.type
_entity.pdbx_description
1 polymer ?
#
loop_
_entity_poly.entity_id
_entity_poly.type
_entity_poly.pdbx_seq_one_letter_code
_entity_poly.pdbx_strand_id
1 'polypeptide(L)'
;MPCLVTTHLKKKKLEELRNSIFVDNIFLLNNQPEELIRLFNIIRNHFLDASMNIREWMSNDPMVLNAIPENVRQSSMESKMLGLQWDAEKDTLSIEFKNEKPKSKWTKRNVLKFIASTFDPLGFLLPVTIKARIFMQQLFKENLEWDDPLSDKLVEEWKEIIKEWNGSIVFPRQLFPTIFPDSEKIEILGFADASPHAYCAALYLRIPNGDEYCTRLLMVKIRLKPIEKNKKKLTIPKMEVMGIWLAAKLIIYVVKELKLDRSSKTILTDSLISYYWFQKWPKEVFVANRLKEVLEAGAECLFVPGKLNPADLGTRGISLEELRNSDCWWNGPEFLKKSREHWPKISETSVDRTVPKPILGDDFTQTIMALVRTRNIHKVDGYYTTETCKRCRWYLSHSLPI
;
A
#
# COMPACT_ATOMS: atom_id res chain seq x y z
N MET A 1 -10.37 -25.52 -15.51
CA MET A 1 -9.95 -26.17 -14.24
C MET A 1 -10.75 -25.75 -12.99
N PRO A 2 -10.89 -24.47 -12.59
CA PRO A 2 -11.23 -24.11 -11.21
C PRO A 2 -12.55 -24.69 -10.65
N CYS A 3 -13.59 -24.85 -11.48
CA CYS A 3 -14.86 -25.45 -11.04
C CYS A 3 -14.73 -26.93 -10.63
N LEU A 4 -13.87 -27.72 -11.27
CA LEU A 4 -13.66 -29.14 -10.93
C LEU A 4 -12.96 -29.27 -9.58
N VAL A 5 -11.83 -28.57 -9.40
CA VAL A 5 -11.08 -28.54 -8.14
C VAL A 5 -11.96 -28.01 -7.00
N THR A 6 -12.68 -26.90 -7.22
CA THR A 6 -13.65 -26.35 -6.25
C THR A 6 -14.72 -27.37 -5.85
N THR A 7 -15.24 -28.15 -6.80
CA THR A 7 -16.27 -29.15 -6.53
C THR A 7 -15.72 -30.36 -5.77
N HIS A 8 -14.48 -30.78 -6.05
CA HIS A 8 -13.82 -31.85 -5.30
C HIS A 8 -13.51 -31.41 -3.86
N LEU A 9 -12.93 -30.22 -3.66
CA LEU A 9 -12.59 -29.69 -2.33
C LEU A 9 -13.84 -29.51 -1.45
N LYS A 10 -14.95 -29.00 -2.02
CA LYS A 10 -16.25 -28.95 -1.33
C LYS A 10 -16.72 -30.32 -0.85
N LYS A 11 -16.63 -31.36 -1.68
CA LYS A 11 -17.01 -32.74 -1.30
C LYS A 11 -16.13 -33.30 -0.17
N LYS A 12 -14.88 -32.85 -0.03
CA LYS A 12 -13.93 -33.28 1.02
C LYS A 12 -13.89 -32.34 2.24
N LYS A 13 -14.78 -31.34 2.34
CA LYS A 13 -14.83 -30.30 3.40
C LYS A 13 -13.58 -29.39 3.51
N LEU A 14 -12.71 -29.36 2.50
CA LEU A 14 -11.52 -28.50 2.46
C LEU A 14 -11.83 -27.09 1.95
N GLU A 15 -12.77 -26.40 2.62
CA GLU A 15 -13.17 -25.02 2.28
C GLU A 15 -12.02 -24.02 2.50
N GLU A 16 -11.18 -24.24 3.51
CA GLU A 16 -10.02 -23.38 3.81
C GLU A 16 -9.05 -23.32 2.64
N LEU A 17 -8.78 -24.47 2.00
CA LEU A 17 -7.90 -24.58 0.84
C LEU A 17 -8.40 -23.78 -0.38
N ARG A 18 -9.68 -23.38 -0.42
CA ARG A 18 -10.22 -22.55 -1.51
C ARG A 18 -9.75 -21.10 -1.44
N ASN A 19 -9.33 -20.64 -0.25
CA ASN A 19 -8.60 -19.37 -0.08
C ASN A 19 -7.08 -19.56 -0.29
N SER A 20 -6.68 -20.75 -0.72
CA SER A 20 -5.29 -21.16 -0.93
C SER A 20 -5.03 -21.66 -2.37
N ILE A 21 -5.80 -21.20 -3.38
CA ILE A 21 -5.57 -21.56 -4.80
C ILE A 21 -5.79 -20.33 -5.69
N PHE A 22 -4.73 -19.83 -6.31
CA PHE A 22 -4.77 -18.72 -7.27
C PHE A 22 -4.33 -19.24 -8.64
N VAL A 23 -5.26 -19.33 -9.57
CA VAL A 23 -5.05 -19.85 -10.93
C VAL A 23 -4.51 -21.29 -10.90
N ASP A 24 -3.22 -21.48 -11.16
CA ASP A 24 -2.44 -22.73 -11.24
C ASP A 24 -1.67 -23.04 -9.94
N ASN A 25 -1.65 -22.13 -8.98
CA ASN A 25 -0.75 -22.13 -7.84
C ASN A 25 -1.46 -22.49 -6.50
N ILE A 26 -0.75 -23.06 -5.50
CA ILE A 26 -1.34 -23.54 -4.23
C ILE A 26 -0.64 -22.98 -2.97
N PHE A 27 -1.44 -22.54 -1.99
CA PHE A 27 -1.08 -21.46 -1.08
C PHE A 27 -1.19 -21.77 0.42
N LEU A 28 -0.19 -22.50 0.93
CA LEU A 28 -0.12 -22.96 2.31
C LEU A 28 0.66 -21.98 3.20
N LEU A 29 0.10 -21.67 4.38
CA LEU A 29 0.73 -20.85 5.40
C LEU A 29 0.35 -21.39 6.79
N ASN A 30 1.35 -21.64 7.63
CA ASN A 30 1.17 -21.90 9.05
C ASN A 30 2.45 -21.49 9.80
N ASN A 31 2.35 -21.30 11.11
CA ASN A 31 3.49 -21.06 12.00
C ASN A 31 4.01 -22.36 12.64
N GLN A 32 3.46 -23.52 12.25
CA GLN A 32 3.81 -24.85 12.79
C GLN A 32 4.23 -25.77 11.61
N PRO A 33 5.51 -26.15 11.51
CA PRO A 33 6.03 -27.00 10.43
C PRO A 33 5.29 -28.33 10.27
N GLU A 34 4.91 -28.95 11.38
CA GLU A 34 4.21 -30.24 11.43
C GLU A 34 2.85 -30.17 10.73
N GLU A 35 2.15 -29.04 10.87
CA GLU A 35 0.86 -28.81 10.22
C GLU A 35 1.02 -28.54 8.72
N LEU A 36 2.10 -27.87 8.31
CA LEU A 36 2.44 -27.74 6.88
C LEU A 36 2.75 -29.10 6.25
N ILE A 37 3.48 -29.97 6.96
CA ILE A 37 3.75 -31.35 6.53
C ILE A 37 2.47 -32.17 6.46
N ARG A 38 1.54 -32.02 7.42
CA ARG A 38 0.23 -32.67 7.39
C ARG A 38 -0.60 -32.21 6.18
N LEU A 39 -0.67 -30.89 5.95
CA LEU A 39 -1.39 -30.30 4.82
C LEU A 39 -0.80 -30.74 3.48
N PHE A 40 0.53 -30.70 3.31
CA PHE A 40 1.23 -31.19 2.12
C PHE A 40 0.77 -32.60 1.73
N ASN A 41 0.77 -33.53 2.68
CA ASN A 41 0.36 -34.92 2.43
C ASN A 41 -1.13 -35.03 2.06
N ILE A 42 -2.02 -34.33 2.77
CA ILE A 42 -3.47 -34.29 2.48
C ILE A 42 -3.73 -33.78 1.06
N ILE A 43 -3.08 -32.67 0.69
CA ILE A 43 -3.29 -31.99 -0.60
C ILE A 43 -2.71 -32.82 -1.74
N ARG A 44 -1.49 -33.32 -1.60
CA ARG A 44 -0.85 -34.21 -2.58
C ARG A 44 -1.75 -35.41 -2.88
N ASN A 45 -2.27 -36.07 -1.85
CA ASN A 45 -3.13 -37.23 -2.03
C ASN A 45 -4.47 -36.87 -2.69
N HIS A 46 -5.12 -35.76 -2.33
CA HIS A 46 -6.39 -35.36 -2.98
C HIS A 46 -6.25 -34.84 -4.41
N PHE A 47 -5.10 -34.28 -4.77
CA PHE A 47 -4.85 -33.93 -6.18
C PHE A 47 -4.51 -35.19 -6.99
N LEU A 48 -3.79 -36.17 -6.41
CA LEU A 48 -3.61 -37.50 -7.02
C LEU A 48 -4.94 -38.28 -7.16
N ASP A 49 -5.85 -38.24 -6.16
CA ASP A 49 -7.24 -38.74 -6.27
C ASP A 49 -7.96 -38.16 -7.50
N ALA A 50 -7.64 -36.91 -7.87
CA ALA A 50 -8.23 -36.17 -8.98
C ALA A 50 -7.42 -36.29 -10.30
N SER A 51 -6.42 -37.18 -10.36
CA SER A 51 -5.47 -37.33 -11.47
C SER A 51 -4.69 -36.06 -11.84
N MET A 52 -4.48 -35.16 -10.87
CA MET A 52 -3.70 -33.92 -11.00
C MET A 52 -2.41 -34.05 -10.18
N ASN A 53 -1.24 -34.01 -10.82
CA ASN A 53 0.04 -34.13 -10.10
C ASN A 53 0.66 -32.75 -9.82
N ILE A 54 0.65 -32.30 -8.57
CA ILE A 54 1.30 -31.05 -8.13
C ILE A 54 2.82 -31.26 -8.06
N ARG A 55 3.57 -30.33 -8.66
CA ARG A 55 5.04 -30.35 -8.77
C ARG A 55 5.63 -29.07 -8.18
N GLU A 56 6.96 -28.93 -8.27
CA GLU A 56 7.69 -27.70 -7.93
C GLU A 56 7.42 -27.22 -6.50
N TRP A 57 7.33 -28.18 -5.56
CA TRP A 57 7.11 -27.88 -4.15
C TRP A 57 8.32 -27.18 -3.54
N MET A 58 8.08 -26.13 -2.76
CA MET A 58 9.10 -25.32 -2.10
C MET A 58 8.61 -24.89 -0.71
N SER A 59 9.54 -24.63 0.20
CA SER A 59 9.28 -24.09 1.53
C SER A 59 10.46 -23.24 1.98
N ASN A 60 10.20 -22.16 2.71
CA ASN A 60 11.24 -21.40 3.44
C ASN A 60 11.63 -22.05 4.77
N ASP A 61 10.81 -22.99 5.27
CA ASP A 61 11.13 -23.79 6.46
C ASP A 61 11.89 -25.08 6.07
N PRO A 62 13.11 -25.31 6.62
CA PRO A 62 13.91 -26.50 6.31
C PRO A 62 13.32 -27.84 6.78
N MET A 63 12.54 -27.86 7.87
CA MET A 63 11.90 -29.08 8.36
C MET A 63 10.78 -29.51 7.41
N VAL A 64 9.96 -28.57 6.93
CA VAL A 64 8.96 -28.80 5.88
C VAL A 64 9.64 -29.22 4.57
N LEU A 65 10.72 -28.52 4.15
CA LEU A 65 11.41 -28.83 2.90
C LEU A 65 12.01 -30.24 2.90
N ASN A 66 12.63 -30.67 4.00
CA ASN A 66 13.19 -32.00 4.14
C ASN A 66 12.13 -33.11 4.12
N ALA A 67 10.93 -32.85 4.65
CA ALA A 67 9.81 -33.79 4.63
C ALA A 67 9.16 -33.96 3.24
N ILE A 68 9.37 -33.02 2.31
CA ILE A 68 8.92 -33.13 0.91
C ILE A 68 9.89 -34.02 0.13
N PRO A 69 9.43 -35.06 -0.60
CA PRO A 69 10.31 -35.91 -1.42
C PRO A 69 11.01 -35.14 -2.54
N GLU A 70 12.32 -35.38 -2.72
CA GLU A 70 13.18 -34.66 -3.68
C GLU A 70 12.65 -34.66 -5.11
N ASN A 71 12.06 -35.77 -5.56
CA ASN A 71 11.52 -35.92 -6.90
C ASN A 71 10.29 -35.03 -7.22
N VAL A 72 9.79 -34.26 -6.24
CA VAL A 72 8.76 -33.22 -6.46
C VAL A 72 9.15 -31.83 -5.96
N ARG A 73 10.34 -31.65 -5.36
CA ARG A 73 10.85 -30.33 -4.97
C ARG A 73 11.14 -29.49 -6.23
N GLN A 74 11.05 -28.17 -6.12
CA GLN A 74 11.64 -27.30 -7.15
C GLN A 74 13.18 -27.34 -7.05
N SER A 75 13.88 -27.23 -8.19
CA SER A 75 15.34 -27.35 -8.28
C SER A 75 16.14 -26.12 -7.84
N SER A 76 15.49 -24.97 -7.69
CA SER A 76 16.05 -23.72 -7.16
C SER A 76 15.18 -23.23 -6.01
N MET A 77 15.79 -22.59 -5.00
CA MET A 77 15.11 -21.87 -3.92
C MET A 77 14.57 -20.50 -4.37
N GLU A 78 14.86 -20.09 -5.61
CA GLU A 78 14.25 -18.93 -6.26
C GLU A 78 13.04 -19.38 -7.10
N SER A 79 11.90 -18.71 -6.91
CA SER A 79 10.72 -18.87 -7.76
C SER A 79 9.99 -17.54 -7.93
N LYS A 80 8.89 -17.53 -8.69
CA LYS A 80 8.01 -16.36 -8.76
C LYS A 80 6.88 -16.51 -7.76
N MET A 81 6.63 -15.48 -6.95
CA MET A 81 5.49 -15.38 -6.03
C MET A 81 4.57 -14.21 -6.41
N LEU A 82 3.31 -14.49 -6.77
CA LEU A 82 2.31 -13.49 -7.21
C LEU A 82 2.78 -12.53 -8.33
N GLY A 83 3.77 -12.94 -9.13
CA GLY A 83 4.40 -12.13 -10.18
C GLY A 83 5.67 -11.37 -9.76
N LEU A 84 6.01 -11.38 -8.47
CA LEU A 84 7.28 -10.95 -7.90
C LEU A 84 8.28 -12.12 -7.92
N GLN A 85 9.57 -11.86 -7.70
CA GLN A 85 10.55 -12.92 -7.41
C GLN A 85 10.53 -13.21 -5.89
N TRP A 86 10.63 -14.47 -5.49
CA TRP A 86 10.77 -14.93 -4.11
C TRP A 86 12.04 -15.78 -3.96
N ASP A 87 12.85 -15.43 -2.97
CA ASP A 87 13.93 -16.24 -2.43
C ASP A 87 13.40 -16.92 -1.17
N ALA A 88 13.23 -18.24 -1.23
CA ALA A 88 12.71 -19.03 -0.12
C ALA A 88 13.73 -19.25 1.01
N GLU A 89 15.02 -19.27 0.71
CA GLU A 89 16.08 -19.48 1.71
C GLU A 89 16.15 -18.28 2.68
N LYS A 90 15.99 -17.07 2.15
CA LYS A 90 16.02 -15.80 2.92
C LYS A 90 14.63 -15.29 3.28
N ASP A 91 13.59 -15.96 2.79
CA ASP A 91 12.18 -15.55 2.81
C ASP A 91 11.92 -14.10 2.37
N THR A 92 12.53 -13.69 1.26
CA THR A 92 12.41 -12.32 0.73
C THR A 92 11.70 -12.28 -0.61
N LEU A 93 10.95 -11.21 -0.84
CA LEU A 93 10.41 -10.82 -2.13
C LEU A 93 11.27 -9.74 -2.75
N SER A 94 11.31 -9.67 -4.08
CA SER A 94 11.91 -8.54 -4.77
C SER A 94 11.11 -8.06 -5.98
N ILE A 95 11.21 -6.75 -6.23
CA ILE A 95 10.75 -6.09 -7.46
C ILE A 95 11.98 -5.60 -8.21
N GLU A 96 12.12 -6.02 -9.46
CA GLU A 96 13.24 -5.69 -10.35
C GLU A 96 12.81 -4.61 -11.37
N PHE A 97 13.66 -3.59 -11.56
CA PHE A 97 13.49 -2.61 -12.63
C PHE A 97 13.97 -3.17 -13.97
N LYS A 98 13.03 -3.44 -14.89
CA LYS A 98 13.37 -3.92 -16.23
C LYS A 98 13.85 -2.78 -17.13
N ASN A 99 15.16 -2.56 -17.20
CA ASN A 99 15.79 -1.59 -18.09
C ASN A 99 15.90 -2.10 -19.56
N GLU A 100 14.82 -2.68 -20.08
CA GLU A 100 14.69 -3.08 -21.49
C GLU A 100 14.51 -1.85 -22.38
N LYS A 101 15.62 -1.28 -22.85
CA LYS A 101 15.62 -0.18 -23.83
C LYS A 101 14.97 -0.64 -25.15
N PRO A 102 14.16 0.20 -25.81
CA PRO A 102 13.52 -0.17 -27.08
C PRO A 102 14.57 -0.42 -28.17
N LYS A 103 14.30 -1.37 -29.06
CA LYS A 103 15.11 -1.63 -30.27
C LYS A 103 14.97 -0.52 -31.33
N SER A 104 13.97 0.35 -31.18
CA SER A 104 13.67 1.51 -32.03
C SER A 104 13.85 2.80 -31.24
N LYS A 105 13.55 3.96 -31.86
CA LYS A 105 13.50 5.25 -31.14
C LYS A 105 12.52 5.21 -29.96
N TRP A 106 12.72 6.10 -28.99
CA TRP A 106 11.72 6.36 -27.96
C TRP A 106 10.49 7.02 -28.59
N THR A 107 9.32 6.54 -28.19
CA THR A 107 7.99 6.99 -28.62
C THR A 107 7.07 7.02 -27.40
N LYS A 108 5.90 7.66 -27.51
CA LYS A 108 4.88 7.68 -26.45
C LYS A 108 4.47 6.26 -26.02
N ARG A 109 4.37 5.32 -26.97
CA ARG A 109 4.12 3.88 -26.73
C ARG A 109 5.28 3.21 -25.99
N ASN A 110 6.53 3.44 -26.42
CA ASN A 110 7.71 2.81 -25.82
C ASN A 110 7.96 3.30 -24.37
N VAL A 111 7.73 4.59 -24.08
CA VAL A 111 7.79 5.12 -22.70
C VAL A 111 6.72 4.49 -21.82
N LEU A 112 5.47 4.41 -22.29
CA LEU A 112 4.39 3.76 -21.52
C LEU A 112 4.69 2.27 -21.26
N LYS A 113 5.19 1.54 -22.26
CA LYS A 113 5.59 0.13 -22.12
C LYS A 113 6.71 -0.02 -21.08
N PHE A 114 7.69 0.87 -21.06
CA PHE A 114 8.80 0.84 -20.11
C PHE A 114 8.32 1.12 -18.68
N ILE A 115 7.41 2.07 -18.47
CA ILE A 115 6.82 2.34 -17.15
C ILE A 115 5.98 1.15 -16.66
N ALA A 116 5.28 0.46 -17.57
CA ALA A 116 4.44 -0.69 -17.26
C ALA A 116 5.19 -2.04 -17.19
N SER A 117 6.49 -2.10 -17.49
CA SER A 117 7.27 -3.35 -17.50
C SER A 117 7.58 -3.89 -16.09
N THR A 118 7.64 -2.98 -15.12
CA THR A 118 7.99 -3.20 -13.72
C THR A 118 6.71 -3.48 -12.92
N PHE A 119 6.57 -4.71 -12.43
CA PHE A 119 5.36 -5.17 -11.76
C PHE A 119 5.41 -4.84 -10.25
N ASP A 120 4.81 -3.71 -9.88
CA ASP A 120 4.66 -3.26 -8.50
C ASP A 120 3.17 -3.22 -8.08
N PRO A 121 2.64 -4.32 -7.51
CA PRO A 121 1.22 -4.41 -7.15
C PRO A 121 0.89 -3.64 -5.86
N LEU A 122 1.87 -3.43 -4.97
CA LEU A 122 1.70 -2.79 -3.67
C LEU A 122 2.05 -1.29 -3.68
N GLY A 123 2.72 -0.80 -4.72
CA GLY A 123 3.08 0.62 -4.87
C GLY A 123 4.41 1.00 -4.21
N PHE A 124 5.25 0.04 -3.83
CA PHE A 124 6.49 0.30 -3.10
C PHE A 124 7.52 1.10 -3.90
N LEU A 125 7.48 1.03 -5.24
CA LEU A 125 8.36 1.76 -6.16
C LEU A 125 7.73 3.08 -6.65
N LEU A 126 6.61 3.52 -6.07
CA LEU A 126 5.96 4.77 -6.46
C LEU A 126 6.84 6.02 -6.26
N PRO A 127 7.68 6.15 -5.21
CA PRO A 127 8.64 7.26 -5.09
C PRO A 127 9.67 7.33 -6.24
N VAL A 128 10.07 6.20 -6.81
CA VAL A 128 11.02 6.18 -7.94
C VAL A 128 10.29 6.39 -9.27
N THR A 129 9.11 5.76 -9.43
CA THR A 129 8.35 5.82 -10.69
C THR A 129 7.51 7.10 -10.87
N ILE A 130 7.36 7.95 -9.86
CA ILE A 130 6.52 9.17 -9.96
C ILE A 130 7.02 10.15 -11.02
N LYS A 131 8.34 10.38 -11.13
CA LYS A 131 8.95 11.27 -12.13
C LYS A 131 8.60 10.82 -13.55
N ALA A 132 8.71 9.51 -13.82
CA ALA A 132 8.32 8.92 -15.10
C ALA A 132 6.80 9.00 -15.37
N ARG A 133 5.95 8.86 -14.34
CA ARG A 133 4.49 9.01 -14.47
C ARG A 133 4.11 10.46 -14.80
N ILE A 134 4.80 11.45 -14.22
CA ILE A 134 4.63 12.87 -14.53
C ILE A 134 5.09 13.14 -15.98
N PHE A 135 6.25 12.64 -16.38
CA PHE A 135 6.75 12.74 -17.76
C PHE A 135 5.80 12.10 -18.79
N MET A 136 5.22 10.93 -18.48
CA MET A 136 4.19 10.33 -19.34
C MET A 136 2.95 11.24 -19.47
N GLN A 137 2.57 11.96 -18.41
CA GLN A 137 1.50 12.96 -18.48
C GLN A 137 1.89 14.21 -19.30
N GLN A 138 3.17 14.59 -19.32
CA GLN A 138 3.71 15.62 -20.20
C GLN A 138 3.62 15.18 -21.67
N LEU A 139 4.03 13.95 -22.00
CA LEU A 139 3.84 13.39 -23.35
C LEU A 139 2.37 13.37 -23.81
N PHE A 140 1.40 13.23 -22.91
CA PHE A 140 -0.04 13.36 -23.24
C PHE A 140 -0.55 14.80 -23.46
N LYS A 141 0.29 15.81 -23.22
CA LYS A 141 0.02 17.22 -23.55
C LYS A 141 0.70 17.62 -24.88
N GLU A 142 1.79 16.95 -25.23
CA GLU A 142 2.46 17.09 -26.52
C GLU A 142 1.59 16.58 -27.68
N ASN A 143 1.59 17.31 -28.79
CA ASN A 143 0.92 16.95 -30.04
C ASN A 143 1.75 15.90 -30.82
N LEU A 144 1.82 14.71 -30.25
CA LEU A 144 2.51 13.53 -30.77
C LEU A 144 1.53 12.35 -30.79
N GLU A 145 1.59 11.51 -31.82
CA GLU A 145 0.91 10.22 -31.84
C GLU A 145 1.65 9.17 -31.00
N TRP A 146 1.11 7.95 -30.96
CA TRP A 146 1.65 6.87 -30.13
C TRP A 146 3.05 6.41 -30.53
N ASP A 147 3.34 6.38 -31.82
CA ASP A 147 4.59 5.85 -32.39
C ASP A 147 5.48 6.92 -33.02
N ASP A 148 5.11 8.19 -32.86
CA ASP A 148 5.97 9.31 -33.21
C ASP A 148 7.26 9.30 -32.36
N PRO A 149 8.42 9.60 -32.96
CA PRO A 149 9.67 9.71 -32.22
C PRO A 149 9.63 10.94 -31.30
N LEU A 150 10.06 10.77 -30.05
CA LEU A 150 10.29 11.88 -29.15
C LEU A 150 11.43 12.77 -29.67
N SER A 151 11.33 14.08 -29.46
CA SER A 151 12.42 15.03 -29.76
C SER A 151 13.61 14.79 -28.83
N ASP A 152 14.82 15.16 -29.27
CA ASP A 152 16.06 14.83 -28.55
C ASP A 152 16.07 15.36 -27.11
N LYS A 153 15.47 16.54 -26.86
CA LYS A 153 15.24 17.10 -25.52
C LYS A 153 14.38 16.18 -24.64
N LEU A 154 13.26 15.67 -25.17
CA LEU A 154 12.39 14.74 -24.44
C LEU A 154 13.08 13.38 -24.24
N VAL A 155 13.94 12.96 -25.17
CA VAL A 155 14.77 11.75 -25.03
C VAL A 155 15.84 11.92 -23.96
N GLU A 156 16.44 13.10 -23.82
CA GLU A 156 17.42 13.43 -22.77
C GLU A 156 16.76 13.49 -21.39
N GLU A 157 15.66 14.24 -21.25
CA GLU A 157 14.83 14.28 -20.04
C GLU A 157 14.40 12.88 -19.59
N TRP A 158 13.92 12.06 -20.53
CA TRP A 158 13.55 10.67 -20.27
C TRP A 158 14.74 9.81 -19.81
N LYS A 159 15.90 9.91 -20.48
CA LYS A 159 17.12 9.17 -20.12
C LYS A 159 17.57 9.49 -18.70
N GLU A 160 17.53 10.76 -18.28
CA GLU A 160 17.92 11.15 -16.93
C GLU A 160 16.94 10.59 -15.88
N ILE A 161 15.63 10.56 -16.18
CA ILE A 161 14.62 9.95 -15.28
C ILE A 161 14.86 8.44 -15.05
N ILE A 162 15.26 7.69 -16.08
CA ILE A 162 15.47 6.23 -15.98
C ILE A 162 16.93 5.81 -15.73
N LYS A 163 17.84 6.78 -15.58
CA LYS A 163 19.28 6.60 -15.39
C LYS A 163 19.63 5.67 -14.23
N GLU A 164 18.87 5.80 -13.14
CA GLU A 164 19.07 5.10 -11.86
C GLU A 164 18.12 3.88 -11.70
N TRP A 165 17.34 3.54 -12.72
CA TRP A 165 16.40 2.41 -12.69
C TRP A 165 17.12 1.09 -13.03
N ASN A 166 18.08 0.70 -12.19
CA ASN A 166 18.91 -0.49 -12.38
C ASN A 166 18.92 -1.38 -11.13
N GLY A 167 18.65 -2.67 -11.31
CA GLY A 167 18.59 -3.64 -10.21
C GLY A 167 17.23 -3.67 -9.52
N SER A 168 17.22 -4.06 -8.24
CA SER A 168 16.00 -4.41 -7.50
C SER A 168 15.89 -3.72 -6.15
N ILE A 169 14.68 -3.78 -5.60
CA ILE A 169 14.39 -3.64 -4.17
C ILE A 169 14.00 -5.02 -3.63
N VAL A 170 14.64 -5.43 -2.54
CA VAL A 170 14.38 -6.66 -1.80
C VAL A 170 13.73 -6.30 -0.47
N PHE A 171 12.71 -7.04 -0.05
CA PHE A 171 12.01 -6.84 1.22
C PHE A 171 11.53 -8.19 1.81
N PRO A 172 11.38 -8.33 3.13
CA PRO A 172 10.86 -9.56 3.73
C PRO A 172 9.46 -9.91 3.22
N ARG A 173 9.20 -11.17 2.87
CA ARG A 173 7.84 -11.65 2.56
C ARG A 173 6.96 -11.56 3.80
N GLN A 174 7.50 -11.97 4.94
CA GLN A 174 6.86 -11.85 6.24
C GLN A 174 7.09 -10.45 6.84
N LEU A 175 6.03 -9.63 6.89
CA LEU A 175 6.10 -8.24 7.39
C LEU A 175 6.66 -8.14 8.82
N PHE A 176 6.20 -9.02 9.72
CA PHE A 176 6.54 -8.99 11.15
C PHE A 176 7.12 -10.34 11.59
N PRO A 177 8.27 -10.37 12.30
CA PRO A 177 8.90 -11.63 12.72
C PRO A 177 8.12 -12.36 13.83
N THR A 178 7.30 -11.63 14.58
CA THR A 178 6.44 -12.17 15.64
C THR A 178 5.12 -12.72 15.10
N ILE A 179 4.42 -13.53 15.91
CA ILE A 179 3.06 -13.97 15.63
C ILE A 179 2.17 -12.75 15.39
N PHE A 180 1.55 -12.68 14.21
CA PHE A 180 0.69 -11.56 13.82
C PHE A 180 -0.50 -11.44 14.80
N PRO A 181 -0.63 -10.33 15.55
CA PRO A 181 -1.52 -10.28 16.71
C PRO A 181 -3.00 -10.11 16.31
N ASP A 182 -3.87 -10.18 17.31
CA ASP A 182 -5.30 -9.96 17.08
C ASP A 182 -5.64 -8.54 16.65
N SER A 183 -6.77 -8.43 15.94
CA SER A 183 -7.17 -7.21 15.21
C SER A 183 -7.23 -5.96 16.09
N GLU A 184 -7.49 -6.09 17.39
CA GLU A 184 -7.58 -5.00 18.37
C GLU A 184 -6.22 -4.44 18.78
N LYS A 185 -5.14 -5.23 18.61
CA LYS A 185 -3.75 -4.85 18.90
C LYS A 185 -3.03 -4.28 17.66
N ILE A 186 -3.72 -4.16 16.53
CA ILE A 186 -3.16 -3.64 15.28
C ILE A 186 -3.66 -2.21 15.07
N GLU A 187 -2.74 -1.32 14.75
CA GLU A 187 -3.07 0.02 14.24
C GLU A 187 -2.78 0.08 12.73
N ILE A 188 -3.68 0.71 11.98
CA ILE A 188 -3.54 0.98 10.55
C ILE A 188 -3.32 2.48 10.37
N LEU A 189 -2.16 2.87 9.86
CA LEU A 189 -1.71 4.25 9.76
C LEU A 189 -1.57 4.66 8.29
N GLY A 190 -2.41 5.58 7.80
CA GLY A 190 -2.33 6.13 6.46
C GLY A 190 -1.69 7.51 6.46
N PHE A 191 -0.44 7.63 6.02
CA PHE A 191 0.20 8.92 5.77
C PHE A 191 -0.29 9.48 4.43
N ALA A 192 -0.72 10.74 4.44
CA ALA A 192 -1.25 11.45 3.27
C ALA A 192 -0.41 12.70 2.96
N ASP A 193 -0.14 12.91 1.68
CA ASP A 193 0.58 14.08 1.15
C ASP A 193 0.06 14.47 -0.25
N ALA A 194 0.29 15.71 -0.67
CA ALA A 194 0.06 16.14 -2.04
C ALA A 194 0.99 17.27 -2.54
N SER A 195 1.63 17.02 -3.68
CA SER A 195 2.35 18.03 -4.46
C SER A 195 1.46 18.65 -5.55
N PRO A 196 1.92 19.70 -6.26
CA PRO A 196 1.21 20.26 -7.43
C PRO A 196 0.93 19.25 -8.55
N HIS A 197 1.64 18.11 -8.57
CA HIS A 197 1.60 17.12 -9.64
C HIS A 197 0.87 15.82 -9.27
N ALA A 198 0.79 15.46 -7.98
CA ALA A 198 0.21 14.20 -7.52
C ALA A 198 -0.20 14.26 -6.05
N TYR A 199 -1.09 13.35 -5.63
CA TYR A 199 -1.38 13.07 -4.22
C TYR A 199 -1.09 11.61 -3.89
N CYS A 200 -0.55 11.39 -2.69
CA CYS A 200 -0.03 10.12 -2.19
C CYS A 200 -0.78 9.68 -0.93
N ALA A 201 -0.90 8.37 -0.77
CA ALA A 201 -1.20 7.74 0.50
C ALA A 201 -0.26 6.53 0.70
N ALA A 202 0.51 6.54 1.79
CA ALA A 202 1.38 5.44 2.21
C ALA A 202 0.78 4.80 3.47
N LEU A 203 0.41 3.52 3.38
CA LEU A 203 -0.31 2.79 4.43
C LEU A 203 0.64 1.82 5.16
N TYR A 204 0.68 1.96 6.48
CA TYR A 204 1.49 1.14 7.38
C TYR A 204 0.61 0.31 8.32
N LEU A 205 1.13 -0.84 8.74
CA LEU A 205 0.66 -1.55 9.92
C LEU A 205 1.63 -1.29 11.08
N ARG A 206 1.09 -1.10 12.28
CA ARG A 206 1.85 -0.92 13.52
C ARG A 206 1.31 -1.89 14.58
N ILE A 207 2.20 -2.61 15.25
CA ILE A 207 1.88 -3.63 16.26
C ILE A 207 2.78 -3.49 17.50
N PRO A 208 2.32 -3.88 18.71
CA PRO A 208 3.17 -3.99 19.89
C PRO A 208 4.34 -4.96 19.71
N ASN A 209 5.49 -4.62 20.30
CA ASN A 209 6.72 -5.39 20.29
C ASN A 209 7.50 -5.15 21.59
N GLY A 210 7.12 -5.86 22.66
CA GLY A 210 7.53 -5.51 24.01
C GLY A 210 6.91 -4.18 24.44
N ASP A 211 7.73 -3.30 25.03
CA ASP A 211 7.34 -1.94 25.43
C ASP A 211 7.33 -0.94 24.24
N GLU A 212 7.89 -1.34 23.10
CA GLU A 212 7.90 -0.57 21.85
C GLU A 212 6.88 -1.12 20.82
N TYR A 213 6.88 -0.54 19.62
CA TYR A 213 6.01 -0.92 18.51
C TYR A 213 6.79 -1.16 17.23
N CYS A 214 6.53 -2.29 16.58
CA CYS A 214 7.06 -2.58 15.25
C CYS A 214 6.11 -2.02 14.19
N THR A 215 6.64 -1.27 13.22
CA THR A 215 5.87 -0.65 12.13
C THR A 215 6.44 -1.06 10.77
N ARG A 216 5.55 -1.27 9.78
CA ARG A 216 5.88 -1.77 8.43
C ARG A 216 4.96 -1.17 7.38
N LEU A 217 5.53 -0.78 6.23
CA LEU A 217 4.80 -0.40 5.03
C LEU A 217 4.01 -1.61 4.48
N LEU A 218 2.75 -1.40 4.12
CA LEU A 218 1.85 -2.45 3.60
C LEU A 218 1.43 -2.18 2.15
N MET A 219 1.04 -0.95 1.83
CA MET A 219 0.60 -0.56 0.48
C MET A 219 0.70 0.96 0.31
N VAL A 220 1.04 1.40 -0.90
CA VAL A 220 1.06 2.80 -1.31
C VAL A 220 0.14 3.00 -2.51
N LYS A 221 -0.52 4.16 -2.58
CA LYS A 221 -1.16 4.60 -3.81
C LYS A 221 -0.85 6.06 -4.08
N ILE A 222 -0.50 6.34 -5.33
CA ILE A 222 -0.33 7.70 -5.84
C ILE A 222 -1.25 7.89 -7.03
N ARG A 223 -1.86 9.07 -7.10
CA ARG A 223 -2.67 9.52 -8.24
C ARG A 223 -2.14 10.86 -8.71
N LEU A 224 -1.85 10.96 -10.01
CA LEU A 224 -1.49 12.23 -10.63
C LEU A 224 -2.66 13.21 -10.56
N LYS A 225 -2.34 14.50 -10.49
CA LYS A 225 -3.30 15.58 -10.73
C LYS A 225 -3.91 15.41 -12.13
N PRO A 226 -5.24 15.39 -12.30
CA PRO A 226 -5.87 15.33 -13.62
C PRO A 226 -5.44 16.49 -14.53
N ILE A 227 -5.28 16.23 -15.84
CA ILE A 227 -5.06 17.29 -16.83
C ILE A 227 -6.33 18.15 -16.90
N GLU A 228 -6.21 19.43 -16.53
CA GLU A 228 -7.34 20.35 -16.38
C GLU A 228 -7.89 20.81 -17.75
N LYS A 229 -8.71 19.96 -18.40
CA LYS A 229 -9.40 20.31 -19.66
C LYS A 229 -10.52 21.35 -19.50
N ASN A 230 -10.91 21.69 -18.27
CA ASN A 230 -11.97 22.66 -17.95
C ASN A 230 -11.58 23.48 -16.71
N LYS A 231 -12.05 24.73 -16.63
CA LYS A 231 -11.60 25.80 -15.68
C LYS A 231 -11.70 25.51 -14.16
N LYS A 232 -12.14 24.32 -13.72
CA LYS A 232 -12.21 23.94 -12.30
C LYS A 232 -10.83 23.49 -11.78
N LYS A 233 -9.97 24.47 -11.49
CA LYS A 233 -8.62 24.25 -10.92
C LYS A 233 -8.66 23.42 -9.64
N LEU A 234 -7.87 22.34 -9.60
CA LEU A 234 -7.55 21.62 -8.36
C LEU A 234 -6.43 22.37 -7.64
N THR A 235 -6.79 23.10 -6.59
CA THR A 235 -5.87 23.83 -5.71
C THR A 235 -5.11 22.87 -4.78
N ILE A 236 -3.97 23.30 -4.23
CA ILE A 236 -3.15 22.45 -3.34
C ILE A 236 -3.95 21.94 -2.12
N PRO A 237 -4.74 22.77 -1.39
CA PRO A 237 -5.60 22.27 -0.31
C PRO A 237 -6.61 21.20 -0.72
N LYS A 238 -7.08 21.21 -1.99
CA LYS A 238 -7.95 20.14 -2.50
C LYS A 238 -7.18 18.88 -2.85
N MET A 239 -5.94 19.01 -3.28
CA MET A 239 -5.04 17.88 -3.54
C MET A 239 -4.64 17.19 -2.23
N GLU A 240 -4.34 17.95 -1.18
CA GLU A 240 -4.05 17.46 0.18
C GLU A 240 -5.25 16.66 0.75
N VAL A 241 -6.47 17.20 0.66
CA VAL A 241 -7.72 16.48 1.00
C VAL A 241 -7.91 15.22 0.15
N MET A 242 -7.53 15.25 -1.14
CA MET A 242 -7.57 14.06 -1.98
C MET A 242 -6.54 12.99 -1.56
N GLY A 243 -5.42 13.39 -0.93
CA GLY A 243 -4.48 12.49 -0.23
C GLY A 243 -5.12 11.80 0.97
N ILE A 244 -5.76 12.57 1.87
CA ILE A 244 -6.52 12.02 3.03
C ILE A 244 -7.62 11.06 2.56
N TRP A 245 -8.38 11.45 1.53
CA TRP A 245 -9.39 10.59 0.90
C TRP A 245 -8.79 9.31 0.31
N LEU A 246 -7.61 9.38 -0.31
CA LEU A 246 -6.93 8.21 -0.86
C LEU A 246 -6.46 7.26 0.27
N ALA A 247 -5.94 7.80 1.37
CA ALA A 247 -5.58 7.03 2.57
C ALA A 247 -6.82 6.34 3.18
N ALA A 248 -7.95 7.04 3.29
CA ALA A 248 -9.21 6.47 3.78
C ALA A 248 -9.70 5.30 2.93
N LYS A 249 -9.67 5.42 1.59
CA LYS A 249 -10.06 4.31 0.70
C LYS A 249 -9.07 3.14 0.75
N LEU A 250 -7.77 3.37 1.02
CA LEU A 250 -6.81 2.29 1.31
C LEU A 250 -7.09 1.60 2.64
N ILE A 251 -7.42 2.35 3.71
CA ILE A 251 -7.83 1.79 5.01
C ILE A 251 -9.05 0.89 4.83
N ILE A 252 -10.12 1.37 4.19
CA ILE A 252 -11.35 0.60 3.96
C ILE A 252 -11.06 -0.70 3.20
N TYR A 253 -10.24 -0.64 2.15
CA TYR A 253 -9.82 -1.82 1.38
C TYR A 253 -9.05 -2.83 2.25
N VAL A 254 -8.00 -2.38 2.95
CA VAL A 254 -7.16 -3.26 3.77
C VAL A 254 -7.91 -3.85 4.96
N VAL A 255 -8.78 -3.08 5.62
CA VAL A 255 -9.65 -3.56 6.70
C VAL A 255 -10.52 -4.72 6.22
N LYS A 256 -11.14 -4.60 5.03
CA LYS A 256 -11.95 -5.64 4.42
C LYS A 256 -11.13 -6.87 4.05
N GLU A 257 -10.09 -6.72 3.24
CA GLU A 257 -9.35 -7.88 2.68
C GLU A 257 -8.52 -8.62 3.74
N LEU A 258 -8.00 -7.92 4.77
CA LEU A 258 -7.29 -8.55 5.89
C LEU A 258 -8.20 -8.87 7.10
N LYS A 259 -9.50 -8.57 7.04
CA LYS A 259 -10.51 -8.78 8.10
C LYS A 259 -10.13 -8.11 9.44
N LEU A 260 -9.59 -6.90 9.36
CA LEU A 260 -9.05 -6.10 10.47
C LEU A 260 -10.07 -5.11 11.06
N ASP A 261 -11.36 -5.46 11.09
CA ASP A 261 -12.46 -4.53 11.42
C ASP A 261 -12.29 -3.81 12.78
N ARG A 262 -11.65 -4.48 13.76
CA ARG A 262 -11.42 -3.98 15.13
C ARG A 262 -10.07 -3.25 15.31
N SER A 263 -9.29 -3.02 14.25
CA SER A 263 -8.06 -2.22 14.35
C SER A 263 -8.36 -0.75 14.64
N SER A 264 -7.43 -0.06 15.31
CA SER A 264 -7.43 1.40 15.32
C SER A 264 -6.96 1.91 13.95
N LYS A 265 -7.49 3.05 13.51
CA LYS A 265 -7.34 3.56 12.15
C LYS A 265 -7.04 5.06 12.24
N THR A 266 -5.92 5.46 11.65
CA THR A 266 -5.38 6.82 11.79
C THR A 266 -4.91 7.32 10.44
N ILE A 267 -5.29 8.54 10.06
CA ILE A 267 -4.75 9.24 8.89
C ILE A 267 -3.87 10.38 9.39
N LEU A 268 -2.61 10.42 8.95
CA LEU A 268 -1.65 11.45 9.31
C LEU A 268 -1.41 12.37 8.11
N THR A 269 -1.39 13.69 8.34
CA THR A 269 -1.11 14.69 7.30
C THR A 269 -0.33 15.88 7.85
N ASP A 270 0.51 16.49 7.02
CA ASP A 270 1.20 17.77 7.25
C ASP A 270 0.41 18.99 6.75
N SER A 271 -0.70 18.77 6.04
CA SER A 271 -1.62 19.84 5.70
C SER A 271 -2.43 20.28 6.92
N LEU A 272 -1.98 21.37 7.56
CA LEU A 272 -2.75 22.04 8.61
C LEU A 272 -4.16 22.42 8.12
N ILE A 273 -4.33 22.87 6.87
CA ILE A 273 -5.64 23.26 6.34
C ILE A 273 -6.58 22.06 6.15
N SER A 274 -6.06 20.92 5.69
CA SER A 274 -6.86 19.70 5.54
C SER A 274 -7.19 19.07 6.90
N TYR A 275 -6.25 19.08 7.85
CA TYR A 275 -6.50 18.74 9.25
C TYR A 275 -7.59 19.65 9.85
N TYR A 276 -7.50 20.97 9.70
CA TYR A 276 -8.52 21.89 10.20
C TYR A 276 -9.89 21.67 9.55
N TRP A 277 -9.97 21.33 8.26
CA TRP A 277 -11.24 20.97 7.62
C TRP A 277 -11.80 19.62 8.09
N PHE A 278 -10.95 18.67 8.50
CA PHE A 278 -11.42 17.43 9.15
C PHE A 278 -12.01 17.73 10.54
N GLN A 279 -11.35 18.56 11.35
CA GLN A 279 -11.80 18.94 12.69
C GLN A 279 -12.98 19.93 12.69
N LYS A 280 -13.10 20.78 11.66
CA LYS A 280 -14.16 21.79 11.51
C LYS A 280 -14.73 21.76 10.09
N TRP A 281 -15.92 21.19 9.96
CA TRP A 281 -16.53 20.85 8.68
C TRP A 281 -16.57 22.03 7.68
N PRO A 282 -16.06 21.86 6.45
CA PRO A 282 -15.90 22.96 5.50
C PRO A 282 -17.21 23.31 4.79
N LYS A 283 -17.39 24.61 4.50
CA LYS A 283 -18.48 25.10 3.64
C LYS A 283 -18.27 24.76 2.16
N GLU A 284 -17.05 24.41 1.74
CA GLU A 284 -16.80 24.03 0.34
C GLU A 284 -17.28 22.60 0.05
N VAL A 285 -18.32 22.50 -0.79
CA VAL A 285 -19.01 21.25 -1.15
C VAL A 285 -18.07 20.16 -1.68
N PHE A 286 -17.03 20.51 -2.45
CA PHE A 286 -16.05 19.52 -2.93
C PHE A 286 -15.30 18.85 -1.76
N VAL A 287 -14.84 19.66 -0.80
CA VAL A 287 -14.08 19.19 0.36
C VAL A 287 -15.01 18.41 1.29
N ALA A 288 -16.18 18.97 1.63
CA ALA A 288 -17.19 18.32 2.47
C ALA A 288 -17.58 16.93 1.95
N ASN A 289 -17.83 16.78 0.65
CA ASN A 289 -18.19 15.49 0.06
C ASN A 289 -17.04 14.47 0.16
N ARG A 290 -15.78 14.91 0.00
CA ARG A 290 -14.61 14.01 0.16
C ARG A 290 -14.36 13.63 1.61
N LEU A 291 -14.51 14.55 2.55
CA LEU A 291 -14.38 14.24 3.98
C LEU A 291 -15.50 13.33 4.48
N LYS A 292 -16.71 13.38 3.90
CA LYS A 292 -17.78 12.41 4.21
C LYS A 292 -17.34 10.98 3.85
N GLU A 293 -16.68 10.80 2.71
CA GLU A 293 -16.08 9.53 2.31
C GLU A 293 -14.85 9.11 3.15
N VAL A 294 -14.24 10.02 3.91
CA VAL A 294 -13.16 9.70 4.87
C VAL A 294 -13.76 9.13 6.16
N LEU A 295 -14.88 9.70 6.64
CA LEU A 295 -15.57 9.21 7.84
C LEU A 295 -16.04 7.75 7.70
N GLU A 296 -16.33 7.29 6.47
CA GLU A 296 -16.62 5.89 6.16
C GLU A 296 -15.51 4.90 6.59
N ALA A 297 -14.27 5.36 6.71
CA ALA A 297 -13.14 4.53 7.16
C ALA A 297 -13.14 4.30 8.69
N GLY A 298 -13.90 5.08 9.46
CA GLY A 298 -13.84 5.07 10.92
C GLY A 298 -12.45 5.43 11.45
N ALA A 299 -11.73 6.30 10.74
CA ALA A 299 -10.38 6.73 11.07
C ALA A 299 -10.36 8.12 11.71
N GLU A 300 -9.51 8.31 12.72
CA GLU A 300 -9.16 9.65 13.20
C GLU A 300 -8.21 10.34 12.19
N CYS A 301 -8.13 11.67 12.21
CA CYS A 301 -7.13 12.42 11.46
C CYS A 301 -6.25 13.23 12.40
N LEU A 302 -4.93 13.03 12.32
CA LEU A 302 -3.90 13.68 13.12
C LEU A 302 -2.95 14.48 12.23
N PHE A 303 -2.35 15.51 12.80
CA PHE A 303 -1.27 16.25 12.16
C PHE A 303 0.09 15.56 12.38
N VAL A 304 0.97 15.62 11.38
CA VAL A 304 2.39 15.26 11.49
C VAL A 304 3.24 16.34 10.79
N PRO A 305 4.41 16.77 11.33
CA PRO A 305 5.30 17.66 10.61
C PRO A 305 5.80 17.01 9.30
N GLY A 306 5.82 17.73 8.18
CA GLY A 306 6.16 17.15 6.86
C GLY A 306 7.54 16.48 6.76
N LYS A 307 8.53 16.92 7.54
CA LYS A 307 9.84 16.23 7.67
C LYS A 307 9.74 14.81 8.25
N LEU A 308 8.60 14.45 8.84
CA LEU A 308 8.26 13.15 9.40
C LEU A 308 7.07 12.51 8.65
N ASN A 309 6.71 13.02 7.47
CA ASN A 309 5.67 12.45 6.61
C ASN A 309 6.33 11.64 5.47
N PRO A 310 6.41 10.30 5.56
CA PRO A 310 7.00 9.49 4.50
C PRO A 310 6.27 9.60 3.15
N ALA A 311 5.03 10.10 3.12
CA ALA A 311 4.28 10.29 1.87
C ALA A 311 4.87 11.39 0.96
N ASP A 312 5.64 12.37 1.48
CA ASP A 312 6.42 13.36 0.69
C ASP A 312 7.32 12.67 -0.34
N LEU A 313 8.02 11.61 0.08
CA LEU A 313 8.90 10.84 -0.80
C LEU A 313 8.15 10.31 -2.02
N GLY A 314 6.87 9.99 -1.86
CA GLY A 314 5.99 9.57 -2.94
C GLY A 314 5.65 10.67 -3.94
N THR A 315 5.36 11.90 -3.51
CA THR A 315 4.92 12.99 -4.43
C THR A 315 6.09 13.81 -5.01
N ARG A 316 7.20 13.87 -4.28
CA ARG A 316 8.48 14.51 -4.66
C ARG A 316 9.34 13.61 -5.54
N GLY A 317 9.48 12.36 -5.14
CA GLY A 317 10.23 11.31 -5.82
C GLY A 317 11.74 11.33 -5.61
N ILE A 318 12.31 10.14 -5.42
CA ILE A 318 13.69 9.88 -4.98
C ILE A 318 14.38 8.86 -5.92
N SER A 319 15.70 8.67 -5.76
CA SER A 319 16.45 7.64 -6.48
C SER A 319 16.14 6.23 -5.95
N LEU A 320 16.56 5.20 -6.70
CA LEU A 320 16.42 3.81 -6.28
C LEU A 320 17.27 3.48 -5.03
N GLU A 321 18.43 4.13 -4.90
CA GLU A 321 19.33 3.95 -3.76
C GLU A 321 18.82 4.67 -2.51
N GLU A 322 18.28 5.89 -2.67
CA GLU A 322 17.57 6.60 -1.60
C GLU A 322 16.36 5.78 -1.11
N LEU A 323 15.60 5.17 -2.03
CA LEU A 323 14.48 4.29 -1.66
C LEU A 323 14.95 3.05 -0.90
N ARG A 324 16.03 2.39 -1.33
CA ARG A 324 16.56 1.18 -0.68
C ARG A 324 16.99 1.45 0.76
N ASN A 325 17.62 2.60 1.01
CA ASN A 325 18.23 2.92 2.30
C ASN A 325 17.32 3.76 3.23
N SER A 326 16.06 4.01 2.87
CA SER A 326 15.12 4.83 3.67
C SER A 326 14.34 4.01 4.71
N ASP A 327 14.85 3.91 5.95
CA ASP A 327 14.12 3.30 7.08
C ASP A 327 12.74 3.95 7.28
N CYS A 328 12.67 5.29 7.15
CA CYS A 328 11.44 6.06 7.25
C CYS A 328 10.37 5.63 6.21
N TRP A 329 10.77 5.21 5.02
CA TRP A 329 9.83 4.69 4.01
C TRP A 329 9.33 3.28 4.37
N TRP A 330 10.22 2.35 4.72
CA TRP A 330 9.87 0.94 4.94
C TRP A 330 9.23 0.67 6.30
N ASN A 331 9.71 1.33 7.34
CA ASN A 331 9.35 1.11 8.73
C ASN A 331 8.58 2.28 9.36
N GLY A 332 8.47 3.41 8.64
CA GLY A 332 7.83 4.62 9.13
C GLY A 332 8.76 5.49 9.99
N PRO A 333 8.36 6.75 10.29
CA PRO A 333 9.16 7.66 11.10
C PRO A 333 9.31 7.17 12.56
N GLU A 334 10.48 7.41 13.16
CA GLU A 334 10.90 6.93 14.49
C GLU A 334 9.86 7.06 15.61
N PHE A 335 9.04 8.13 15.60
CA PHE A 335 8.03 8.34 16.64
C PHE A 335 6.96 7.23 16.70
N LEU A 336 6.78 6.47 15.62
CA LEU A 336 5.87 5.32 15.59
C LEU A 336 6.38 4.13 16.39
N LYS A 337 7.69 4.03 16.66
CA LYS A 337 8.25 2.98 17.54
C LYS A 337 7.83 3.20 19.00
N LYS A 338 7.49 4.44 19.38
CA LYS A 338 7.06 4.87 20.73
C LYS A 338 5.54 4.96 20.89
N SER A 339 5.07 5.08 22.14
CA SER A 339 3.63 5.27 22.46
C SER A 339 3.05 6.55 21.83
N ARG A 340 1.73 6.56 21.60
CA ARG A 340 0.98 7.69 21.02
C ARG A 340 1.16 9.02 21.76
N GLU A 341 1.50 8.96 23.05
CA GLU A 341 1.74 10.14 23.88
C GLU A 341 2.98 10.94 23.45
N HIS A 342 3.96 10.24 22.86
CA HIS A 342 5.23 10.76 22.37
C HIS A 342 5.18 11.21 20.90
N TRP A 343 4.03 11.08 20.24
CA TRP A 343 3.87 11.49 18.84
C TRP A 343 3.91 13.02 18.70
N PRO A 344 4.31 13.55 17.52
CA PRO A 344 4.28 14.99 17.25
C PRO A 344 2.90 15.59 17.50
N LYS A 345 2.84 16.59 18.38
CA LYS A 345 1.63 17.39 18.64
C LYS A 345 1.76 18.71 17.89
N ILE A 346 0.62 19.28 17.48
CA ILE A 346 0.59 20.68 17.01
C ILE A 346 1.02 21.55 18.19
N SER A 347 2.16 22.22 18.10
CA SER A 347 2.52 23.25 19.08
C SER A 347 1.69 24.49 18.80
N GLU A 348 1.23 25.17 19.85
CA GLU A 348 0.44 26.41 19.69
C GLU A 348 1.23 27.50 18.95
N THR A 349 2.56 27.41 18.98
CA THR A 349 3.51 28.25 18.25
C THR A 349 3.68 27.90 16.77
N SER A 350 3.19 26.74 16.27
CA SER A 350 3.30 26.39 14.84
C SER A 350 2.21 27.00 13.96
N VAL A 351 1.32 27.83 14.53
CA VAL A 351 0.43 28.74 13.79
C VAL A 351 1.21 29.96 13.30
N ASP A 352 2.33 29.72 12.62
CA ASP A 352 3.09 30.77 11.94
C ASP A 352 2.34 31.21 10.67
N ARG A 353 2.58 32.46 10.26
CA ARG A 353 1.63 33.29 9.48
C ARG A 353 1.65 33.01 7.97
N THR A 354 2.02 31.79 7.59
CA THR A 354 2.23 31.36 6.20
C THR A 354 1.12 30.46 5.64
N VAL A 355 0.10 30.11 6.45
CA VAL A 355 -1.17 29.59 5.91
C VAL A 355 -1.75 30.66 4.97
N PRO A 356 -1.91 30.41 3.66
CA PRO A 356 -2.51 31.38 2.78
C PRO A 356 -3.96 31.58 3.22
N LYS A 357 -4.34 32.78 3.66
CA LYS A 357 -5.73 33.12 3.97
C LYS A 357 -6.61 32.66 2.78
N PRO A 358 -7.54 31.70 2.94
CA PRO A 358 -8.53 31.48 1.91
C PRO A 358 -9.33 32.77 1.75
N ILE A 359 -9.51 33.24 0.52
CA ILE A 359 -10.17 34.52 0.23
C ILE A 359 -11.67 34.37 0.53
N LEU A 360 -12.00 34.62 1.79
CA LEU A 360 -13.31 34.65 2.41
C LEU A 360 -13.34 35.93 3.25
N GLY A 361 -14.34 36.79 3.04
CA GLY A 361 -14.36 38.14 3.62
C GLY A 361 -14.22 38.14 5.14
N ASP A 362 -13.45 39.10 5.66
CA ASP A 362 -12.92 39.08 7.05
C ASP A 362 -13.99 39.08 8.16
N ASP A 363 -15.24 39.41 7.82
CA ASP A 363 -16.42 39.53 8.70
C ASP A 363 -16.72 38.27 9.54
N PHE A 364 -16.33 37.08 9.07
CA PHE A 364 -16.64 35.82 9.76
C PHE A 364 -15.75 35.51 10.98
N THR A 365 -14.71 36.31 11.23
CA THR A 365 -13.64 35.97 12.19
C THR A 365 -14.02 36.25 13.65
N GLN A 366 -14.73 37.36 13.93
CA GLN A 366 -15.01 37.79 15.30
C GLN A 366 -16.02 36.87 16.02
N THR A 367 -17.05 36.40 15.31
CA THR A 367 -18.11 35.54 15.86
C THR A 367 -17.59 34.20 16.38
N ILE A 368 -16.51 33.67 15.81
CA ILE A 368 -15.96 32.35 16.19
C ILE A 368 -15.29 32.38 17.57
N MET A 369 -14.71 33.51 17.97
CA MET A 369 -14.04 33.64 19.28
C MET A 369 -15.03 33.68 20.46
N ALA A 370 -16.29 34.04 20.22
CA ALA A 370 -17.33 34.11 21.25
C ALA A 370 -17.88 32.72 21.66
N LEU A 371 -17.83 31.72 20.77
CA LEU A 371 -18.53 30.44 20.93
C LEU A 371 -17.74 29.34 21.66
N VAL A 372 -16.50 29.60 22.08
CA VAL A 372 -15.59 28.59 22.67
C VAL A 372 -15.74 28.45 24.20
N ARG A 373 -16.72 29.13 24.83
CA ARG A 373 -16.89 29.19 26.30
C ARG A 373 -18.23 28.65 26.84
N THR A 374 -18.57 27.38 26.60
CA THR A 374 -19.57 26.64 27.42
C THR A 374 -19.32 25.12 27.46
N ARG A 375 -19.95 24.42 28.43
CA ARG A 375 -19.58 23.06 28.90
C ARG A 375 -20.49 21.91 28.38
N ASN A 376 -19.91 20.70 28.41
CA ASN A 376 -20.44 19.36 28.76
C ASN A 376 -21.91 18.97 28.48
N ILE A 377 -22.11 17.79 27.85
CA ILE A 377 -23.28 16.88 28.04
C ILE A 377 -22.78 15.41 28.16
N HIS A 378 -23.60 14.51 28.70
CA HIS A 378 -23.22 13.19 29.24
C HIS A 378 -23.46 11.95 28.33
N LYS A 379 -22.83 10.85 28.79
CA LYS A 379 -22.92 9.41 28.46
C LYS A 379 -24.33 8.77 28.45
N VAL A 380 -24.52 7.74 27.60
CA VAL A 380 -25.50 6.62 27.74
C VAL A 380 -24.86 5.32 27.17
N ASP A 381 -25.31 4.13 27.62
CA ASP A 381 -24.70 2.80 27.43
C ASP A 381 -25.53 1.82 26.55
N GLY A 382 -24.99 0.65 26.15
CA GLY A 382 -25.84 -0.51 25.75
C GLY A 382 -25.27 -1.69 24.92
N TYR A 383 -24.96 -2.82 25.59
CA TYR A 383 -25.07 -4.23 25.13
C TYR A 383 -24.06 -4.89 24.15
N TYR A 384 -24.09 -6.23 24.10
CA TYR A 384 -22.96 -7.14 23.79
C TYR A 384 -23.30 -8.34 22.86
N THR A 385 -22.30 -8.79 22.07
CA THR A 385 -22.09 -10.16 21.48
C THR A 385 -23.18 -10.70 20.52
N THR A 386 -22.93 -11.70 19.64
CA THR A 386 -21.90 -12.76 19.56
C THR A 386 -21.22 -12.91 18.18
N GLU A 387 -20.19 -13.77 18.19
CA GLU A 387 -19.41 -14.50 17.17
C GLU A 387 -20.15 -14.89 15.84
N THR A 388 -19.50 -15.25 14.71
CA THR A 388 -18.31 -16.13 14.55
C THR A 388 -17.37 -15.87 13.35
N CYS A 389 -16.12 -16.29 13.52
CA CYS A 389 -15.12 -16.74 12.54
C CYS A 389 -14.61 -15.78 11.42
N LYS A 390 -13.33 -15.39 11.55
CA LYS A 390 -12.47 -14.76 10.52
C LYS A 390 -11.25 -15.68 10.30
N ARG A 391 -10.70 -15.86 9.09
CA ARG A 391 -9.58 -15.05 8.53
C ARG A 391 -9.27 -15.53 7.08
N CYS A 392 -8.17 -15.08 6.45
CA CYS A 392 -7.64 -15.50 5.14
C CYS A 392 -6.08 -15.39 5.16
N ARG A 393 -5.33 -16.05 4.24
CA ARG A 393 -4.01 -15.64 3.65
C ARG A 393 -3.43 -16.74 2.72
N TRP A 394 -2.37 -16.44 1.94
CA TRP A 394 -1.91 -17.25 0.78
C TRP A 394 -0.33 -17.33 0.57
N TYR A 395 0.29 -18.43 0.04
CA TYR A 395 1.68 -18.54 -0.56
C TYR A 395 1.84 -19.13 -2.03
N LEU A 396 2.70 -18.73 -3.00
CA LEU A 396 2.53 -19.11 -4.45
C LEU A 396 3.49 -20.21 -5.07
N SER A 397 3.00 -21.09 -5.98
CA SER A 397 3.74 -22.23 -6.63
C SER A 397 3.37 -22.56 -8.11
N HIS A 398 4.21 -22.25 -9.12
CA HIS A 398 3.95 -22.59 -10.54
C HIS A 398 4.27 -24.10 -10.80
N SER A 399 4.14 -24.74 -11.97
CA SER A 399 3.77 -24.35 -13.35
C SER A 399 3.05 -25.51 -14.09
N LEU A 400 2.72 -25.34 -15.38
CA LEU A 400 3.13 -26.21 -16.52
C LEU A 400 2.54 -25.71 -17.87
N PRO A 401 3.11 -26.10 -19.04
CA PRO A 401 2.65 -25.68 -20.37
C PRO A 401 1.49 -26.54 -20.91
N ILE A 402 1.10 -26.24 -22.16
CA ILE A 402 0.05 -26.85 -23.00
C ILE A 402 0.25 -28.36 -23.15
#